data_AF-A0A2G2IFL2-F1
#
_entry.id   AF-A0A2G2IFL2-F1
#
_cell.length_a   1.000
_cell.length_b   1.000
_cell.length_c   1.000
_cell.angle_alpha   90.00
_cell.angle_beta   90.00
_cell.angle_gamma   90.00
#
_symmetry.space_group_name_H-M   'P 1'
#
loop_
_entity.id
_entity.type
_entity.pdbx_description
1 polymer ?
#
loop_
_entity_poly.entity_id
_entity_poly.type
_entity_poly.pdbx_seq_one_letter_code
_entity_poly.pdbx_strand_id
1 'polypeptide(L)'
;MRIYFTFFLVLILLAIAFIFGSQNEQIISLNYLAARVELSIAAAVSLFTTIGFVLGLLATLLWRLIRKGKKSLAKKRSTEV
;
A
#
# COMPACT_ATOMS: atom_id res chain seq x y z
N MET A 1 -12.62 -11.76 -15.44
CA MET A 1 -13.30 -10.48 -15.77
C MET A 1 -13.61 -9.63 -14.55
N ARG A 2 -14.34 -10.13 -13.53
CA ARG A 2 -14.74 -9.33 -12.34
C ARG A 2 -13.56 -8.62 -11.63
N ILE A 3 -12.46 -9.32 -11.36
CA ILE A 3 -11.28 -8.76 -10.67
C ILE A 3 -10.63 -7.63 -11.47
N TYR A 4 -10.46 -7.80 -12.78
CA TYR A 4 -9.88 -6.75 -13.63
C TYR A 4 -10.76 -5.51 -13.67
N PHE A 5 -12.09 -5.68 -13.77
CA PHE A 5 -13.04 -4.58 -13.71
C PHE A 5 -12.99 -3.85 -12.37
N THR A 6 -13.03 -4.59 -11.25
CA THR A 6 -12.91 -3.98 -9.91
C THR A 6 -11.59 -3.24 -9.73
N PHE A 7 -10.48 -3.83 -10.18
CA PHE A 7 -9.17 -3.19 -10.10
C PHE A 7 -9.12 -1.90 -10.92
N PHE A 8 -9.63 -1.92 -12.15
CA PHE A 8 -9.73 -0.75 -13.00
C PHE A 8 -10.61 0.35 -12.39
N LEU A 9 -11.77 -0.02 -11.83
CA LEU A 9 -12.65 0.91 -11.12
C LEU A 9 -11.96 1.57 -9.94
N VAL A 10 -11.21 0.80 -9.13
CA VAL A 10 -10.43 1.35 -8.01
C VAL A 10 -9.38 2.34 -8.50
N LEU A 11 -8.68 2.07 -9.61
CA LEU A 11 -7.71 3.01 -10.18
C LEU A 11 -8.37 4.31 -10.65
N ILE A 12 -9.56 4.24 -11.25
CA ILE A 12 -10.34 5.43 -11.63
C ILE A 12 -10.70 6.25 -10.39
N LEU A 13 -11.26 5.61 -9.37
CA LEU A 13 -11.63 6.29 -8.12
C LEU A 13 -10.42 6.92 -7.42
N LEU A 14 -9.29 6.22 -7.44
CA LEU A 14 -8.03 6.74 -6.92
C LEU A 14 -7.61 7.99 -7.69
N ALA A 15 -7.58 7.93 -9.03
CA ALA A 15 -7.22 9.08 -9.86
C ALA A 15 -8.13 10.29 -9.59
N ILE A 16 -9.44 10.06 -9.49
CA ILE A 16 -10.41 11.10 -9.13
C ILE A 16 -10.07 11.72 -7.77
N ALA A 17 -9.82 10.90 -6.75
CA ALA A 17 -9.45 11.38 -5.42
C ALA A 17 -8.17 12.24 -5.43
N PHE A 18 -7.15 11.86 -6.22
CA PHE A 18 -5.92 12.65 -6.36
C PHE A 18 -6.15 13.97 -7.09
N ILE A 19 -7.00 13.99 -8.12
CA ILE A 19 -7.36 15.23 -8.83
C ILE A 19 -8.08 16.21 -7.89
N PHE A 20 -9.09 15.73 -7.15
CA PHE A 20 -9.81 16.55 -6.19
C PHE A 20 -8.91 16.98 -5.02
N GLY A 21 -8.06 16.08 -4.53
CA GLY A 21 -7.09 16.39 -3.49
C GLY A 21 -6.08 17.46 -3.95
N SER A 22 -5.58 17.38 -5.18
CA SER A 22 -4.62 18.34 -5.73
C SER A 22 -5.19 19.73 -5.95
N GLN A 23 -6.50 19.86 -6.18
CA GLN A 23 -7.18 21.16 -6.28
C GLN A 23 -7.55 21.74 -4.91
N ASN A 24 -7.37 20.97 -3.85
CA ASN A 24 -7.69 21.41 -2.51
C ASN A 24 -6.53 22.21 -1.92
N GLU A 25 -6.71 23.53 -1.77
CA GLU A 25 -5.72 24.44 -1.20
C GLU A 25 -5.61 24.37 0.33
N GLN A 26 -6.39 23.50 0.99
CA GLN A 26 -6.39 23.41 2.44
C GLN A 26 -5.06 22.85 2.94
N ILE A 27 -4.44 23.61 3.84
CA ILE A 27 -3.26 23.19 4.59
C ILE A 27 -3.72 22.58 5.91
N ILE A 28 -3.14 21.43 6.25
CA ILE A 28 -3.33 20.77 7.54
C ILE A 28 -2.02 20.74 8.30
N SER A 29 -2.10 20.76 9.62
CA SER A 29 -0.93 20.54 10.47
C SER A 29 -0.88 19.10 10.97
N LEU A 30 0.21 18.41 10.67
CA LEU A 30 0.51 17.09 11.20
C LEU A 30 1.45 17.23 12.40
N ASN A 31 1.01 16.74 13.56
CA ASN A 31 1.84 16.71 14.78
C ASN A 31 2.44 15.32 14.94
N TYR A 32 3.75 15.23 14.81
CA TYR A 32 4.54 14.06 15.15
C TYR A 32 4.98 14.14 16.63
N LEU A 33 5.54 13.05 17.16
CA LEU A 33 5.99 12.97 18.56
C LEU A 33 6.94 14.11 18.96
N ALA A 34 7.78 14.59 18.05
CA ALA A 34 8.81 15.60 18.33
C ALA A 34 8.82 16.79 17.37
N ALA A 35 7.89 16.86 16.42
CA ALA A 35 7.86 17.92 15.40
C ALA A 35 6.44 18.17 14.87
N ARG A 36 6.18 19.38 14.37
CA ARG A 36 4.95 19.73 13.66
C ARG A 36 5.29 20.12 12.23
N VAL A 37 4.54 19.61 11.27
CA VAL A 37 4.72 19.91 9.84
C VAL A 37 3.39 20.36 9.27
N GLU A 38 3.41 21.41 8.46
CA GLU A 38 2.24 21.87 7.73
C GLU A 38 2.34 21.36 6.28
N LEU A 39 1.31 20.65 5.84
CA LEU A 39 1.24 20.00 4.54
C LEU A 39 -0.13 20.25 3.93
N SER A 40 -0.21 20.34 2.61
CA SER A 40 -1.52 20.31 1.95
C SER A 40 -2.21 18.96 2.18
N ILE A 41 -3.54 18.93 2.15
CA ILE A 41 -4.31 17.69 2.19
C ILE A 41 -3.82 16.72 1.09
N ALA A 42 -3.57 17.26 -0.11
CA ALA A 42 -3.02 16.49 -1.24
C ALA A 42 -1.70 15.78 -0.87
N ALA A 43 -0.77 16.51 -0.27
CA ALA A 43 0.54 15.98 0.11
C ALA A 43 0.41 14.89 1.18
N ALA A 44 -0.43 15.10 2.20
CA ALA A 44 -0.67 14.11 3.24
C ALA A 44 -1.28 12.82 2.67
N VAL A 45 -2.34 12.93 1.87
CA VAL A 45 -3.00 11.78 1.22
C VAL A 45 -2.02 11.05 0.31
N SER A 46 -1.21 11.76 -0.47
CA SER A 46 -0.20 11.18 -1.36
C SER A 46 0.85 10.40 -0.58
N LEU A 47 1.36 11.00 0.50
CA LEU A 47 2.41 10.42 1.34
C LEU A 47 1.93 9.11 1.98
N PHE A 48 0.78 9.15 2.66
CA PHE A 48 0.25 7.97 3.34
C PHE A 48 -0.20 6.88 2.38
N THR A 49 -0.78 7.24 1.23
CA THR A 49 -1.16 6.26 0.20
C THR A 49 0.07 5.55 -0.35
N THR A 50 1.13 6.30 -0.67
CA THR A 50 2.38 5.74 -1.20
C THR A 50 3.05 4.83 -0.20
N ILE A 51 3.22 5.29 1.05
CA ILE A 51 3.84 4.51 2.12
C ILE A 51 3.02 3.24 2.39
N GLY A 52 1.70 3.38 2.54
CA GLY A 52 0.80 2.25 2.79
C GLY A 52 0.85 1.21 1.66
N PHE A 53 0.86 1.65 0.40
CA PHE A 53 0.98 0.75 -0.74
C PHE A 53 2.32 0.02 -0.78
N VAL A 54 3.43 0.73 -0.59
CA VAL A 54 4.79 0.14 -0.56
C VAL A 54 4.90 -0.88 0.57
N LEU A 55 4.48 -0.54 1.79
CA LEU A 55 4.50 -1.45 2.93
C LEU A 55 3.60 -2.67 2.71
N GLY A 56 2.40 -2.48 2.15
CA GLY A 56 1.49 -3.58 1.82
C GLY A 56 2.06 -4.53 0.77
N LEU A 57 2.72 -3.98 -0.25
CA LEU A 57 3.41 -4.78 -1.27
C LEU A 57 4.57 -5.56 -0.67
N LEU A 58 5.44 -4.91 0.12
CA LEU A 58 6.55 -5.57 0.81
C LEU A 58 6.06 -6.69 1.73
N ALA A 59 5.04 -6.44 2.55
CA ALA A 59 4.46 -7.44 3.43
C ALA A 59 3.93 -8.65 2.64
N THR A 60 3.26 -8.43 1.52
CA THR A 60 2.74 -9.48 0.65
C THR A 60 3.86 -10.31 0.02
N LEU A 61 4.92 -9.66 -0.45
CA LEU A 61 6.09 -10.32 -1.02
C LEU A 61 6.81 -11.16 0.03
N LEU A 62 7.10 -10.61 1.20
CA LEU A 62 7.72 -11.33 2.33
C LEU A 62 6.89 -12.54 2.74
N TRP A 63 5.57 -12.37 2.89
CA TRP A 63 4.66 -13.47 3.22
C TRP A 63 4.69 -14.59 2.18
N ARG A 64 4.75 -14.23 0.89
CA ARG A 64 4.85 -15.20 -0.21
C ARG A 64 6.19 -15.94 -0.18
N LEU A 65 7.30 -15.28 0.12
CA LEU A 65 8.62 -15.91 0.26
C LEU A 65 8.65 -16.89 1.43
N ILE A 66 8.15 -16.49 2.60
CA ILE A 66 8.06 -17.34 3.79
C ILE A 66 7.22 -18.59 3.49
N ARG A 67 6.06 -18.44 2.84
CA ARG A 67 5.20 -19.59 2.48
C ARG A 67 5.87 -20.54 1.49
N LYS A 68 6.60 -20.01 0.49
CA LYS A 68 7.37 -20.86 -0.45
C LYS A 68 8.48 -21.64 0.27
N GLY A 69 9.23 -20.99 1.17
CA GLY A 69 10.27 -21.63 1.97
C GLY A 69 9.72 -22.79 2.81
N LYS A 70 8.63 -22.56 3.57
CA LYS A 70 7.98 -23.61 4.37
C LYS A 70 7.52 -24.81 3.52
N LYS A 71 6.93 -24.56 2.34
CA LYS A 71 6.52 -25.63 1.42
C LYS A 71 7.71 -26.44 0.88
N SER A 72 8.82 -25.79 0.57
CA SER A 72 10.04 -26.47 0.10
C SER A 72 10.66 -27.36 1.18
N LEU A 73 10.65 -26.91 2.44
CA LEU A 73 11.17 -27.69 3.57
C LEU A 73 10.28 -28.90 3.88
N ALA A 74 8.95 -28.72 3.86
CA ALA A 74 8.01 -29.82 4.06
C ALA A 74 8.13 -30.90 2.97
N LYS A 75 8.36 -30.50 1.72
CA LYS A 75 8.56 -31.44 0.60
C LYS A 75 9.84 -32.28 0.76
N LYS A 76 10.96 -31.67 1.19
CA LYS A 76 12.23 -32.39 1.43
C LYS A 76 12.10 -33.46 2.53
N ARG A 77 11.37 -33.16 3.60
CA ARG A 77 11.15 -34.09 4.72
C ARG A 77 10.33 -35.33 4.35
N SER A 78 9.44 -35.24 3.36
CA SER A 78 8.62 -36.36 2.90
C SER A 78 9.35 -37.29 1.91
N THR A 79 10.48 -36.85 1.35
CA THR A 79 11.31 -37.67 0.44
C THR A 79 12.45 -38.39 1.14
N GLU A 80 12.69 -38.10 2.42
CA GLU A 80 13.73 -38.74 3.25
C GLU A 80 13.16 -39.82 4.20
N VAL A 81 11.83 -40.06 4.18
CA VAL A 81 11.14 -41.16 4.90
C VAL A 81 10.61 -42.14 3.86
#